data_AF-A0AA96LI26-F1
#
_entry.id   AF-A0AA96LI26-F1
#
_cell.length_a   1.000
_cell.length_b   1.000
_cell.length_c   1.000
_cell.angle_alpha   90.00
_cell.angle_beta   90.00
_cell.angle_gamma   90.00
#
_symmetry.space_group_name_H-M   'P 1'
#
loop_
_entity.id
_entity.type
_entity.pdbx_description
1 polymer ?
#
loop_
_entity_poly.entity_id
_entity_poly.type
_entity_poly.pdbx_seq_one_letter_code
_entity_poly.pdbx_strand_id
1 'polypeptide(L)' 'MNNQPYYCPSCRSNRYKFKQVITYTQPFYKDAVTGEVVERMEPELVHEPEAVIQCQVCGFEGNELRFIKQAEREPRR' A
#
# COMPACT_ATOMS: atom_id res chain seq x y z
N MET A 1 1.64 -4.77 -12.04
CA MET A 1 1.20 -5.72 -10.99
C MET A 1 1.43 -7.12 -11.51
N ASN A 2 2.04 -7.99 -10.71
CA ASN A 2 2.34 -9.35 -11.14
C ASN A 2 1.04 -10.16 -11.22
N ASN A 3 0.91 -11.10 -12.16
CA ASN A 3 -0.30 -11.92 -12.30
C ASN A 3 -0.39 -13.07 -11.26
N GLN A 4 0.30 -12.91 -10.13
CA GLN A 4 0.42 -13.92 -9.09
C GLN A 4 -0.79 -13.87 -8.14
N PRO A 5 -1.33 -15.03 -7.72
CA PRO A 5 -2.41 -15.07 -6.75
C PRO A 5 -1.99 -14.50 -5.40
N TYR A 6 -2.91 -13.81 -4.73
CA TYR A 6 -2.73 -13.38 -3.35
C TYR A 6 -3.58 -14.20 -2.39
N TYR A 7 -3.04 -14.42 -1.20
CA TYR A 7 -3.78 -15.01 -0.10
C TYR A 7 -3.38 -14.34 1.21
N CYS A 8 -4.35 -13.84 1.97
CA CYS A 8 -4.08 -13.09 3.18
C CYS A 8 -3.49 -14.00 4.28
N PRO A 9 -2.27 -13.72 4.79
CA PRO A 9 -1.63 -14.54 5.82
C PRO A 9 -2.26 -14.35 7.21
N SER A 10 -2.99 -13.25 7.42
CA SER A 10 -3.64 -12.92 8.70
C SER A 10 -5.01 -13.59 8.83
N CYS A 11 -5.95 -13.36 7.92
CA CYS A 11 -7.31 -13.92 8.05
C CYS A 11 -7.48 -15.31 7.45
N ARG A 12 -6.54 -15.80 6.63
CA ARG A 12 -6.58 -17.13 5.99
C ARG A 12 -7.91 -17.45 5.26
N SER A 13 -8.59 -16.42 4.77
CA SER A 13 -9.85 -16.56 4.03
C SER A 13 -9.89 -15.71 2.78
N ASN A 14 -9.31 -14.51 2.82
CA ASN A 14 -9.34 -13.59 1.70
C ASN A 14 -8.30 -13.95 0.61
N ARG A 15 -8.79 -14.14 -0.62
CA ARG A 15 -7.99 -14.39 -1.84
C ARG A 15 -8.33 -13.44 -2.99
N TYR A 16 -9.15 -12.42 -2.75
CA TYR A 16 -9.69 -11.58 -3.82
C TYR A 16 -9.73 -10.08 -3.47
N LYS A 17 -10.13 -9.72 -2.24
CA LYS A 17 -10.38 -8.33 -1.87
C LYS A 17 -9.13 -7.66 -1.31
N PHE A 18 -8.30 -7.09 -2.17
CA PHE A 18 -7.09 -6.36 -1.78
C PHE A 18 -7.12 -4.94 -2.34
N LYS A 19 -6.40 -4.02 -1.70
CA LYS A 19 -6.04 -2.72 -2.31
C LYS A 19 -4.56 -2.48 -2.16
N GLN A 20 -3.99 -1.79 -3.13
CA GLN A 20 -2.64 -1.25 -3.04
C GLN A 20 -2.68 0.11 -2.35
N VAL A 21 -1.76 0.33 -1.42
CA VAL A 21 -1.53 1.61 -0.78
C VAL A 21 -0.31 2.24 -1.46
N ILE A 22 -0.51 3.43 -2.03
CA ILE A 22 0.51 4.18 -2.76
C ILE A 22 0.85 5.41 -1.92
N THR A 23 2.13 5.59 -1.62
CA THR A 23 2.65 6.74 -0.89
C THR A 23 3.16 7.80 -1.85
N TYR A 24 2.73 9.04 -1.66
CA TYR A 24 3.23 10.20 -2.38
C TYR A 24 3.78 11.24 -1.39
N THR A 25 4.76 12.03 -1.82
CA THR A 25 5.26 13.20 -1.12
C THR A 25 4.70 14.45 -1.77
N GLN A 26 4.17 15.38 -0.97
CA GLN A 26 3.68 16.65 -1.46
C GLN A 26 4.42 17.80 -0.76
N PRO A 27 5.38 18.44 -1.42
CA PRO A 27 6.05 19.61 -0.87
C PRO A 27 5.07 20.78 -0.67
N PHE A 28 5.32 21.60 0.34
CA PHE A 28 4.54 22.81 0.59
C PHE A 28 5.42 23.88 1.27
N TYR A 29 5.06 25.14 1.06
CA TYR A 29 5.69 26.28 1.73
C TYR A 29 4.78 26.84 2.82
N LYS A 30 5.39 27.33 3.89
CA LYS A 30 4.70 28.00 5.00
C LYS A 30 5.27 29.39 5.23
N ASP A 31 4.40 30.28 5.68
CA ASP A 31 4.79 31.58 6.17
C ASP A 31 5.52 31.42 7.52
N ALA A 32 6.71 32.02 7.64
CA ALA A 32 7.57 31.83 8.80
C ALA A 32 7.09 32.54 10.07
N VAL A 33 6.16 33.49 9.96
CA VAL A 33 5.70 34.34 11.08
C VAL A 33 4.32 33.88 11.57
N THR A 34 3.41 33.60 10.64
CA THR A 34 2.02 33.20 10.91
C THR A 34 1.84 31.69 10.94
N GLY A 35 2.71 30.93 10.25
CA GLY A 35 2.63 29.48 10.12
C GLY A 35 1.61 28.98 9.08
N GLU A 36 0.95 29.90 8.36
CA GLU A 36 -0.03 29.57 7.32
C GLU A 36 0.64 28.87 6.13
N VAL A 37 -0.07 27.93 5.49
CA VAL A 37 0.41 27.29 4.24
C VAL A 37 0.21 28.26 3.10
N VAL A 38 1.30 28.71 2.50
CA VAL A 38 1.30 29.70 1.42
C VAL A 38 1.08 29.02 0.07
N GLU A 39 1.67 27.84 -0.12
CA GLU A 39 1.62 27.14 -1.40
C GLU A 39 1.79 25.63 -1.19
N ARG A 40 1.11 24.84 -2.03
CA ARG A 40 1.26 23.38 -2.12
C ARG A 40 1.71 23.02 -3.52
N MET A 41 2.78 22.27 -3.63
CA MET A 41 3.27 21.77 -4.90
C MET A 41 2.51 20.50 -5.30
N GLU A 42 2.72 20.03 -6.53
CA GLU A 42 2.13 18.78 -6.98
C GLU A 42 2.68 17.58 -6.19
N PRO A 43 1.84 16.58 -5.91
CA PRO A 43 2.29 15.36 -5.26
C PRO A 43 3.17 14.54 -6.20
N GLU A 44 4.34 14.15 -5.71
CA GLU A 44 5.28 13.28 -6.41
C GLU A 44 5.21 11.87 -5.81
N LEU A 45 5.23 10.85 -6.67
CA LEU A 45 5.39 9.47 -6.20
C LEU A 45 6.77 9.33 -5.55
N VAL A 46 6.82 8.74 -4.37
CA VAL A 46 8.10 8.33 -3.77
C VAL A 46 8.76 7.34 -4.76
N HIS A 47 10.05 7.49 -5.07
CA HIS A 47 10.70 6.69 -6.12
C HIS A 47 10.95 5.23 -5.75
N GLU A 48 10.99 4.90 -4.44
CA GLU A 48 11.16 3.52 -3.94
C GLU A 48 10.16 3.18 -2.81
N PRO A 49 8.84 3.33 -2.99
CA PRO A 49 7.90 2.88 -1.99
C PRO A 49 7.76 1.37 -2.17
N GLU A 50 8.12 0.58 -1.15
CA GLU A 50 7.66 -0.81 -1.13
C GLU A 50 6.13 -0.81 -1.27
N ALA A 51 5.61 -1.52 -2.26
CA ALA A 51 4.17 -1.61 -2.47
C ALA A 51 3.52 -2.27 -1.26
N VAL A 52 2.74 -1.48 -0.51
CA VAL A 52 1.96 -1.97 0.62
C VAL A 52 0.62 -2.47 0.09
N ILE A 53 0.32 -3.74 0.35
CA ILE A 53 -0.95 -4.37 0.04
C ILE A 53 -1.77 -4.48 1.33
N GLN A 54 -3.03 -4.03 1.28
CA GLN A 54 -3.98 -4.17 2.38
C GLN A 54 -5.06 -5.19 2.04
N CYS A 55 -5.29 -6.12 2.97
CA CYS A 55 -6.45 -6.99 2.97
C CYS A 55 -7.72 -6.20 3.34
N GLN A 56 -8.72 -6.15 2.44
CA GLN A 56 -9.97 -5.44 2.72
C GLN A 56 -10.92 -6.21 3.65
N VAL A 57 -10.59 -7.44 4.05
CA VAL A 57 -11.41 -8.24 4.97
C VAL A 57 -11.00 -8.06 6.43
N CYS A 58 -9.69 -8.10 6.72
CA CYS A 58 -9.19 -7.99 8.09
C CYS A 58 -8.29 -6.76 8.34
N GLY A 59 -8.05 -5.94 7.32
CA GLY A 59 -7.22 -4.74 7.42
C GLY A 59 -5.71 -4.99 7.45
N PHE A 60 -5.24 -6.24 7.41
CA PHE A 60 -3.81 -6.55 7.43
C PHE A 60 -3.06 -5.90 6.26
N GLU A 61 -2.00 -5.16 6.58
CA GLU A 61 -1.11 -4.47 5.63
C GLU A 61 0.28 -5.12 5.61
N GLY A 62 0.90 -5.17 4.44
CA GLY A 62 2.29 -5.60 4.31
C GLY A 62 2.80 -5.61 2.88
N ASN A 63 4.07 -5.94 2.71
CA ASN A 63 4.68 -6.09 1.38
C ASN A 63 3.96 -7.16 0.55
N GLU A 64 3.79 -6.90 -0.74
CA GLU A 64 3.17 -7.77 -1.73
C GLU A 64 3.64 -9.24 -1.66
N LEU A 65 4.95 -9.46 -1.50
CA LEU A 65 5.56 -10.80 -1.45
C LEU A 65 5.00 -11.68 -0.32
N ARG A 66 4.52 -11.09 0.77
CA ARG A 66 3.92 -11.84 1.88
C ARG A 66 2.63 -12.54 1.46
N PHE A 67 1.84 -11.89 0.62
CA PHE A 67 0.57 -12.42 0.12
C PHE A 67 0.77 -13.46 -0.97
N ILE A 68 1.78 -13.24 -1.84
CA ILE A 68 2.18 -14.19 -2.89
C ILE A 68 2.71 -15.48 -2.27
N LYS A 69 3.70 -15.40 -1.37
CA LYS A 69 4.27 -16.58 -0.70
C LYS A 69 3.22 -17.37 0.08
N GLN A 70 2.23 -16.68 0.63
CA GLN A 70 1.13 -17.33 1.32
C GLN A 70 0.21 -18.08 0.34
N ALA A 71 -0.05 -17.54 -0.84
CA ALA A 71 -0.81 -18.23 -1.88
C ALA A 71 -0.05 -19.43 -2.46
N GLU A 72 1.27 -19.33 -2.60
CA GLU A 72 2.15 -20.44 -3.00
C GLU A 72 2.15 -21.59 -1.98
N ARG A 73 2.14 -21.27 -0.68
CA ARG A 73 2.08 -22.26 0.41
C ARG A 73 0.74 -22.99 0.48
N GLU A 74 -0.35 -22.29 0.18
CA GLU A 74 -1.71 -22.81 0.21
C GLU A 74 -2.41 -22.52 -1.12
N PRO A 75 -2.02 -23.20 -2.21
CA PRO A 75 -2.59 -22.97 -3.52
C PRO A 75 -4.07 -23.37 -3.50
N ARG A 76 -4.89 -22.60 -4.23
CA ARG A 76 -6.29 -22.97 -4.43
C ARG A 76 -6.30 -24.15 -5.40
N ARG A 77 -6.79 -25.31 -4.96
CA ARG A 77 -7.01 -26.49 -5.80
C ARG A 77 -8.17 -26.26 -6.75
#